data_AF-Q6H0Z6-F1
#
_entry.id   AF-Q6H0Z6-F1
#
_cell.length_a   1.000
_cell.length_b   1.000
_cell.length_c   1.000
_cell.angle_alpha   90.00
_cell.angle_beta   90.00
_cell.angle_gamma   90.00
#
_symmetry.space_group_name_H-M   'P 1'
#
loop_
_entity.id
_entity.type
_entity.pdbx_description
1 polymer ?
#
loop_
_entity_poly.entity_id
_entity_poly.type
_entity_poly.pdbx_seq_one_letter_code
_entity_poly.pdbx_strand_id
1 'polypeptide(L)'
;MVVQMEGGKEPLEEDVLFLISLLDVQDKEEFVELFSDTLDEVVSKSGKWKLLRGRIHISDDKMLMIIQADDRARSWLINKVKEKMEKAAEIMSKMESEVM
;
A
#
# COMPACT_ATOMS: atom_id res chain seq x y z
N MET A 1 -32.23 -7.26 -9.73
CA MET A 1 -31.56 -5.94 -9.71
C MET A 1 -30.09 -6.19 -9.99
N VAL A 2 -29.70 -6.07 -11.25
CA VAL A 2 -28.30 -6.17 -11.65
C VAL A 2 -27.75 -4.76 -11.46
N VAL A 3 -26.94 -4.55 -10.41
CA VAL A 3 -26.19 -3.30 -10.30
C VAL A 3 -25.17 -3.36 -11.43
N GLN A 4 -25.47 -2.65 -12.51
CA GLN A 4 -24.50 -2.38 -13.56
C GLN A 4 -23.36 -1.61 -12.90
N MET A 5 -22.21 -2.25 -12.76
CA MET A 5 -20.97 -1.55 -12.44
C MET A 5 -20.65 -0.69 -13.65
N GLU A 6 -20.99 0.60 -13.55
CA GLU A 6 -20.54 1.62 -14.50
C GLU A 6 -19.02 1.50 -14.65
N GLY A 7 -18.54 1.66 -15.90
CA GLY A 7 -17.14 1.49 -16.24
C GLY A 7 -16.23 2.27 -15.29
N GLY A 8 -15.58 1.54 -14.39
CA GLY A 8 -14.63 2.11 -13.45
C GLY A 8 -13.44 2.63 -14.24
N LYS A 9 -13.27 3.94 -14.28
CA LYS A 9 -12.02 4.55 -14.71
C LYS A 9 -10.91 3.90 -13.88
N GLU A 10 -9.86 3.38 -14.52
CA GLU A 10 -8.69 2.93 -13.76
C GLU A 10 -8.24 4.09 -12.86
N PRO A 11 -7.91 3.81 -11.59
CA PRO A 11 -7.42 4.84 -10.68
C PRO A 11 -6.23 5.54 -11.31
N LEU A 12 -6.20 6.86 -11.21
CA LEU A 12 -5.07 7.64 -11.72
C LEU A 12 -3.82 7.26 -10.91
N GLU A 13 -2.65 7.44 -11.50
CA GLU A 13 -1.37 7.22 -10.82
C GLU A 13 -1.29 7.99 -9.49
N GLU A 14 -1.81 9.21 -9.49
CA GLU A 14 -1.93 10.08 -8.32
C GLU A 14 -2.78 9.47 -7.20
N ASP A 15 -3.86 8.75 -7.53
CA ASP A 15 -4.70 8.07 -6.54
C ASP A 15 -3.93 6.94 -5.87
N VAL A 16 -3.17 6.15 -6.64
CA VAL A 16 -2.37 5.05 -6.10
C VAL A 16 -1.23 5.59 -5.23
N LEU A 17 -0.55 6.65 -5.65
CA LEU A 17 0.48 7.32 -4.86
C LEU A 17 -0.07 7.88 -3.55
N PHE A 18 -1.27 8.47 -3.59
CA PHE A 18 -1.94 8.91 -2.37
C PHE A 18 -2.15 7.74 -1.40
N LEU A 19 -2.64 6.59 -1.87
CA LEU A 19 -2.80 5.40 -1.04
C LEU A 19 -1.46 4.89 -0.47
N ILE A 20 -0.39 4.89 -1.28
CA ILE A 20 0.96 4.53 -0.83
C ILE A 20 1.45 5.50 0.27
N SER A 21 1.12 6.79 0.18
CA SER A 21 1.50 7.78 1.18
C SER A 21 0.85 7.58 2.55
N LEU A 22 -0.25 6.80 2.62
CA LEU A 22 -0.89 6.43 3.88
C LEU A 22 -0.15 5.30 4.61
N LEU A 23 0.78 4.63 3.94
CA LEU A 23 1.56 3.53 4.50
C LEU A 23 2.69 4.05 5.39
N ASP A 24 2.81 3.47 6.57
CA ASP A 24 3.92 3.74 7.47
C ASP A 24 5.15 2.88 7.11
N VAL A 25 6.25 3.08 7.85
CA VAL A 25 7.51 2.36 7.61
C VAL A 25 7.33 0.84 7.75
N GLN A 26 6.52 0.39 8.70
CA GLN A 26 6.30 -1.05 8.93
C GLN A 26 5.51 -1.67 7.78
N ASP A 27 4.48 -0.96 7.29
CA ASP A 27 3.73 -1.39 6.12
C ASP A 27 4.65 -1.55 4.89
N LYS A 28 5.60 -0.61 4.70
CA LYS A 28 6.55 -0.64 3.58
C LYS A 28 7.58 -1.78 3.72
N GLU A 29 7.97 -2.12 4.94
CA GLU A 29 8.82 -3.28 5.21
C GLU A 29 8.08 -4.59 4.94
N GLU A 30 6.83 -4.73 5.41
CA GLU A 30 5.96 -5.87 5.10
C GLU A 30 5.78 -6.04 3.59
N PHE A 31 5.53 -4.95 2.87
CA PHE A 31 5.41 -4.96 1.42
C PHE A 31 6.67 -5.51 0.73
N VAL A 32 7.85 -5.04 1.16
CA VAL A 32 9.14 -5.49 0.63
C VAL A 32 9.35 -6.99 0.85
N GLU A 33 8.94 -7.52 2.00
CA GLU A 33 9.05 -8.95 2.30
C GLU A 33 8.11 -9.79 1.41
N LEU A 34 6.84 -9.40 1.31
CA LEU A 34 5.81 -10.12 0.57
C LEU A 34 6.04 -10.11 -0.94
N PHE A 35 6.52 -9.00 -1.49
CA PHE A 35 6.75 -8.82 -2.93
C PHE A 35 8.22 -8.88 -3.30
N SER A 36 9.02 -9.60 -2.48
CA SER A 36 10.47 -9.68 -2.67
C SER A 36 10.87 -10.28 -4.02
N ASP A 37 10.05 -11.17 -4.60
CA ASP A 37 10.29 -11.73 -5.93
C ASP A 37 10.20 -10.65 -7.01
N THR A 38 9.20 -9.78 -6.93
CA THR A 38 9.00 -8.67 -7.88
C THR A 38 10.03 -7.56 -7.71
N LEU A 39 10.73 -7.48 -6.56
CA LEU A 39 11.82 -6.51 -6.35
C LEU A 39 12.98 -6.67 -7.34
N ASP A 40 13.26 -7.89 -7.81
CA ASP A 40 14.39 -8.12 -8.73
C ASP A 40 14.23 -7.37 -10.07
N GLU A 41 13.00 -6.99 -10.43
CA GLU A 41 12.69 -6.26 -11.65
C GLU A 41 12.86 -4.74 -11.50
N VAL A 42 12.79 -4.21 -10.27
CA VAL A 42 12.78 -2.77 -10.00
C VAL A 42 13.99 -2.27 -9.19
N VAL A 43 14.76 -3.17 -8.58
CA VAL A 43 15.96 -2.82 -7.82
C VAL A 43 17.14 -3.74 -8.11
N SER A 44 18.35 -3.22 -7.93
CA SER A 44 19.56 -4.04 -8.01
C SER A 44 19.60 -5.08 -6.89
N LYS A 45 20.35 -6.18 -7.09
CA LYS A 45 20.58 -7.21 -6.04
C LYS A 45 21.04 -6.62 -4.71
N SER A 46 21.93 -5.63 -4.74
CA SER A 46 22.41 -4.94 -3.53
C SER A 46 21.33 -4.04 -2.92
N GLY A 47 20.46 -3.44 -3.73
CA GLY A 47 19.27 -2.70 -3.28
C GLY A 47 18.26 -3.61 -2.59
N LYS A 48 17.86 -4.72 -3.23
CA LYS A 48 16.98 -5.75 -2.65
C LYS A 48 17.49 -6.25 -1.30
N TRP A 49 18.79 -6.56 -1.23
CA TRP A 49 19.41 -6.99 0.03
C TRP A 49 19.35 -5.93 1.15
N LYS A 50 19.52 -4.65 0.82
CA LYS A 50 19.42 -3.57 1.81
C LYS A 50 17.98 -3.37 2.29
N LEU A 51 17.01 -3.47 1.37
CA LEU A 51 15.57 -3.38 1.67
C LEU A 51 15.12 -4.49 2.61
N LEU A 52 15.42 -5.76 2.28
CA LEU A 52 15.07 -6.92 3.09
C LEU A 52 15.73 -6.96 4.47
N ARG A 53 16.73 -6.11 4.73
CA ARG A 53 17.39 -5.98 6.04
C ARG A 53 16.97 -4.70 6.79
N GLY A 54 15.98 -3.97 6.30
CA GLY A 54 15.54 -2.70 6.89
C GLY A 54 16.63 -1.62 6.91
N ARG A 55 17.65 -1.72 6.04
CA ARG A 55 18.76 -0.74 6.00
C ARG A 55 18.41 0.51 5.21
N ILE A 56 17.45 0.37 4.30
CA ILE A 56 16.85 1.43 3.51
C ILE A 56 15.36 1.10 3.36
N HIS A 57 14.53 2.10 3.10
CA HIS A 57 13.12 1.90 2.79
C HIS A 57 12.88 1.97 1.28
N ILE A 58 11.85 1.26 0.82
CA ILE A 58 11.42 1.37 -0.57
C ILE A 58 10.78 2.75 -0.78
N SER A 59 11.07 3.37 -1.93
CA SER A 59 10.45 4.63 -2.30
C SER A 59 9.05 4.41 -2.86
N ASP A 60 8.20 5.42 -2.73
CA ASP A 60 6.80 5.36 -3.19
C ASP A 60 6.72 5.05 -4.69
N ASP A 61 7.58 5.67 -5.51
CA ASP A 61 7.69 5.38 -6.95
C ASP A 61 7.98 3.89 -7.23
N LYS A 62 8.83 3.26 -6.43
CA LYS A 62 9.17 1.84 -6.62
C LYS A 62 8.04 0.93 -6.17
N MET A 63 7.33 1.30 -5.11
CA MET A 63 6.12 0.59 -4.72
C MET A 63 5.06 0.71 -5.81
N LEU A 64 4.86 1.91 -6.36
CA LEU A 64 3.95 2.16 -7.46
C LEU A 64 4.27 1.27 -8.67
N MET A 65 5.54 1.19 -9.08
CA MET A 65 5.97 0.31 -10.17
C MET A 65 5.59 -1.17 -9.92
N ILE A 66 5.79 -1.65 -8.69
CA ILE A 66 5.42 -3.02 -8.30
C ILE A 66 3.90 -3.19 -8.31
N ILE A 67 3.14 -2.23 -7.77
CA ILE A 67 1.67 -2.25 -7.71
C ILE A 67 1.04 -2.22 -9.12
N GLN A 68 1.68 -1.53 -10.06
CA GLN A 68 1.26 -1.51 -11.46
C GLN A 68 1.59 -2.82 -12.20
N ALA A 69 2.66 -3.52 -11.80
CA ALA A 69 3.13 -4.75 -12.43
C ALA A 69 2.53 -6.04 -11.82
N ASP A 70 2.08 -6.01 -10.56
CA ASP A 70 1.58 -7.18 -9.82
C ASP A 70 0.21 -6.91 -9.17
N ASP A 71 -0.83 -7.58 -9.68
CA ASP A 71 -2.20 -7.47 -9.16
C ASP A 71 -2.32 -7.88 -7.68
N ARG A 72 -1.40 -8.74 -7.19
CA ARG A 72 -1.35 -9.10 -5.77
C ARG A 72 -0.90 -7.92 -4.92
N ALA A 73 0.06 -7.13 -5.41
CA ALA A 73 0.52 -5.92 -4.74
C ALA A 73 -0.57 -4.83 -4.72
N ARG A 74 -1.31 -4.68 -5.82
CA ARG A 74 -2.50 -3.83 -5.86
C ARG A 74 -3.55 -4.25 -4.82
N SER A 75 -3.87 -5.54 -4.78
CA SER A 75 -4.85 -6.08 -3.83
C SER A 75 -4.40 -5.90 -2.38
N TRP A 76 -3.11 -6.12 -2.11
CA TRP A 76 -2.53 -5.89 -0.79
C TRP A 76 -2.66 -4.42 -0.35
N LEU A 77 -2.33 -3.46 -1.23
CA LEU A 77 -2.41 -2.03 -0.91
C LEU A 77 -3.83 -1.65 -0.48
N ILE A 78 -4.83 -2.08 -1.26
CA ILE A 78 -6.24 -1.79 -0.98
C ILE A 78 -6.65 -2.33 0.39
N ASN A 79 -6.29 -3.59 0.69
CA ASN A 79 -6.64 -4.21 1.96
C ASN A 79 -5.93 -3.50 3.12
N LYS A 80 -4.65 -3.20 2.98
CA LYS A 80 -3.86 -2.53 4.02
C LYS A 80 -4.42 -1.15 4.35
N VAL A 81 -4.78 -0.36 3.33
CA VAL A 81 -5.39 0.97 3.56
C VAL A 81 -6.76 0.83 4.22
N LYS A 82 -7.59 -0.14 3.82
CA LYS A 82 -8.89 -0.39 4.47
C LYS A 82 -8.74 -0.69 5.95
N GLU A 83 -7.81 -1.57 6.34
CA GLU A 83 -7.52 -1.86 7.75
C GLU A 83 -7.14 -0.60 8.53
N LYS A 84 -6.31 0.27 7.94
CA LYS A 84 -5.93 1.55 8.58
C LYS A 84 -7.12 2.49 8.75
N MET A 85 -8.00 2.56 7.74
CA MET A 85 -9.21 3.38 7.81
C MET A 85 -10.19 2.88 8.88
N GLU A 86 -10.39 1.57 8.98
CA GLU A 86 -11.23 0.96 10.01
C GLU A 86 -10.72 1.28 11.42
N LYS A 87 -9.40 1.13 11.63
CA LYS A 87 -8.76 1.47 12.90
C LYS A 87 -8.87 2.96 13.22
N ALA A 88 -8.70 3.84 12.23
CA ALA A 88 -8.84 5.28 12.42
C ALA A 88 -10.28 5.65 12.82
N ALA A 89 -11.28 5.05 12.16
CA ALA A 89 -12.69 5.24 12.49
C ALA A 89 -13.02 4.80 13.92
N GLU A 90 -12.49 3.64 14.35
CA GLU A 90 -12.65 3.17 15.73
C GLU A 90 -12.07 4.15 16.75
N ILE A 91 -10.87 4.68 16.49
CA ILE A 91 -10.22 5.66 17.38
C ILE A 91 -11.03 6.96 17.45
N MET A 92 -11.50 7.48 16.31
CA MET A 92 -12.32 8.68 16.27
C MET A 92 -13.62 8.51 17.06
N SER A 93 -14.29 7.36 16.93
CA SER A 93 -15.52 7.08 17.69
C SER A 93 -15.29 7.05 19.21
N LYS A 94 -14.14 6.52 19.66
CA LYS A 94 -13.76 6.57 21.08
C LYS A 94 -13.54 8.01 21.55
N MET A 95 -12.82 8.82 20.76
CA MET A 95 -12.57 10.22 21.08
C MET A 95 -13.88 11.03 21.15
N GLU A 96 -14.82 10.81 20.24
CA GLU A 96 -16.14 11.47 20.26
C GLU A 96 -16.94 11.12 21.53
N SER A 97 -16.84 9.87 21.99
CA SER A 97 -17.53 9.40 23.19
C SER A 97 -16.96 9.98 24.49
N GLU A 98 -15.69 10.40 24.50
CA GLU A 98 -15.05 11.02 25.68
C GLU A 98 -15.37 12.52 25.82
N VAL A 99 -15.84 13.17 24.74
CA VAL A 99 -16.16 14.60 24.71
C VAL A 99 -17.64 14.87 25.04
N MET A 100 -18.49 13.83 25.07
CA MET A 100 -19.92 13.88 25.42
C MET A 100 -20.17 13.50 26.88
#